data_AF-A0A3A4ZL94-F1
#
_entry.id   AF-A0A3A4ZL94-F1
#
_cell.length_a   1.000
_cell.length_b   1.000
_cell.length_c   1.000
_cell.angle_alpha   90.00
_cell.angle_beta   90.00
_cell.angle_gamma   90.00
#
_symmetry.space_group_name_H-M   'P 1'
#
loop_
_entity.id
_entity.type
_entity.pdbx_description
1 polymer ?
#
loop_
_entity_poly.entity_id
_entity_poly.type
_entity_poly.pdbx_seq_one_letter_code
_entity_poly.pdbx_strand_id
1 'polypeptide(L)'
;MSFKEDLKAKIHLDKLLHKTIHSLREPPGAKRVDKGLVREILAMTDFEYRSAANLHLYVRPMEDGIMEILLLDNELPIYHTTVEDVMLRKSPHWQDVFSIRNIKRIMYDQDIIVSRGKESLKRLHAAAIERLDLAYTRADLDLLAEEARMGFEKGSLAQIRESLDLFFELLGIQPVYFGLLEQGMEIFGRPVTGRGSSLSFEHLVILNEQTLSVELKRGVFSPETFQDWFARYAQKQARPDLSGMEVFEFLADLALERVPHYAKPPADASESREGLHSTLNESV
;
A
#
# COMPACT_ATOMS: atom_id res chain seq x y z
N MET A 1 -5.63 -15.31 2.65
CA MET A 1 -5.49 -15.59 4.10
C MET A 1 -6.85 -15.25 4.71
N SER A 2 -7.02 -15.02 6.01
CA SER A 2 -8.20 -14.28 6.46
C SER A 2 -8.09 -12.81 6.02
N PHE A 3 -9.22 -12.10 5.85
CA PHE A 3 -9.22 -10.66 5.52
C PHE A 3 -8.31 -9.85 6.46
N LYS A 4 -8.37 -10.13 7.77
CA LYS A 4 -7.50 -9.50 8.76
C LYS A 4 -6.02 -9.71 8.43
N GLU A 5 -5.61 -10.93 8.11
CA GLU A 5 -4.22 -11.24 7.78
C GLU A 5 -3.76 -10.56 6.48
N ASP A 6 -4.62 -10.53 5.46
CA ASP A 6 -4.35 -9.84 4.20
C ASP A 6 -4.26 -8.31 4.40
N LEU A 7 -5.11 -7.73 5.25
CA LEU A 7 -5.02 -6.32 5.63
C LEU A 7 -3.75 -6.00 6.43
N LYS A 8 -3.34 -6.88 7.36
CA LYS A 8 -2.06 -6.76 8.07
C LYS A 8 -0.88 -6.84 7.12
N ALA A 9 -0.94 -7.76 6.15
CA ALA A 9 0.06 -7.91 5.10
C ALA A 9 0.18 -6.64 4.25
N LYS A 10 -0.95 -6.00 3.92
CA LYS A 10 -0.99 -4.70 3.23
C LYS A 10 -0.27 -3.60 4.01
N ILE A 11 -0.63 -3.39 5.28
CA ILE A 11 -0.02 -2.38 6.16
C ILE A 11 1.50 -2.62 6.26
N HIS A 12 1.90 -3.89 6.36
CA HIS A 12 3.31 -4.27 6.41
C HIS A 12 4.04 -3.92 5.09
N LEU A 13 3.45 -4.24 3.93
CA LEU A 13 3.98 -3.88 2.61
C LEU A 13 4.15 -2.37 2.44
N ASP A 14 3.18 -1.58 2.87
CA ASP A 14 3.24 -0.10 2.81
C ASP A 14 4.40 0.44 3.67
N LYS A 15 4.57 -0.12 4.88
CA LYS A 15 5.71 0.21 5.77
C LYS A 15 7.05 -0.20 5.15
N LEU A 16 7.14 -1.39 4.53
CA LEU A 16 8.34 -1.86 3.84
C LEU A 16 8.70 -0.98 2.66
N LEU A 17 7.72 -0.63 1.82
CA LEU A 17 7.92 0.25 0.67
C LEU A 17 8.47 1.61 1.15
N HIS A 18 7.84 2.22 2.15
CA HIS A 18 8.26 3.50 2.69
C HIS A 18 9.70 3.45 3.23
N LYS A 19 10.03 2.45 4.06
CA LYS A 19 11.41 2.24 4.56
C LYS A 19 12.42 2.04 3.44
N THR A 20 12.08 1.24 2.43
CA THR A 20 12.96 0.95 1.29
C THR A 20 13.18 2.20 0.44
N ILE A 21 12.13 2.99 0.19
CA ILE A 21 12.25 4.27 -0.51
C ILE A 21 13.12 5.26 0.28
N HIS A 22 12.99 5.32 1.60
CA HIS A 22 13.86 6.16 2.44
C HIS A 22 15.31 5.66 2.49
N SER A 23 15.55 4.36 2.31
CA SER A 23 16.91 3.81 2.21
C SER A 23 17.65 4.24 0.94
N LEU A 24 16.91 4.56 -0.14
CA LEU A 24 17.47 5.08 -1.40
C LEU A 24 18.06 6.49 -1.19
N ARG A 25 19.36 6.56 -0.90
CA ARG A 25 20.11 7.82 -0.81
C ARG A 25 20.46 8.38 -2.20
N GLU A 26 20.26 9.68 -2.39
CA GLU A 26 20.86 10.50 -3.48
C GLU A 26 21.85 11.48 -2.81
N PRO A 27 23.14 11.61 -3.22
CA PRO A 27 23.65 11.79 -4.60
C PRO A 27 24.80 10.78 -4.99
N PRO A 28 25.56 10.93 -6.11
CA PRO A 28 26.19 9.82 -6.83
C PRO A 28 27.48 9.29 -6.16
N GLY A 29 27.54 7.97 -6.00
CA GLY A 29 28.75 7.26 -5.56
C GLY A 29 28.43 5.90 -4.94
N ALA A 30 27.30 5.78 -4.26
CA ALA A 30 26.73 4.50 -3.86
C ALA A 30 25.24 4.65 -3.57
N LYS A 31 24.39 4.54 -4.60
CA LYS A 31 22.97 4.19 -4.38
C LYS A 31 23.00 2.89 -3.57
N ARG A 32 22.60 2.93 -2.30
CA ARG A 32 22.54 1.74 -1.45
C ARG A 32 21.09 1.48 -1.14
N VAL A 33 20.49 0.62 -1.95
CA VAL A 33 19.20 0.02 -1.66
C VAL A 33 19.41 -1.02 -0.55
N ASP A 34 18.53 -1.02 0.45
CA ASP A 34 18.46 -2.14 1.38
C ASP A 34 17.89 -3.38 0.68
N LYS A 35 18.79 -4.26 0.21
CA LYS A 35 18.41 -5.49 -0.48
C LYS A 35 17.70 -6.49 0.44
N GLY A 36 17.81 -6.35 1.76
CA GLY A 36 17.04 -7.15 2.72
C GLY A 36 15.56 -6.80 2.64
N LEU A 37 15.25 -5.51 2.74
CA LEU A 37 13.86 -5.02 2.62
C LEU A 37 13.24 -5.33 1.25
N VAL A 38 14.03 -5.24 0.16
CA VAL A 38 13.53 -5.63 -1.17
C VAL A 38 13.19 -7.12 -1.25
N ARG A 39 13.98 -7.99 -0.60
CA ARG A 39 13.69 -9.43 -0.54
C ARG A 39 12.42 -9.72 0.26
N GLU A 40 12.16 -8.96 1.32
CA GLU A 40 10.91 -9.08 2.09
C GLU A 40 9.69 -8.73 1.22
N ILE A 41 9.76 -7.66 0.41
CA ILE A 41 8.69 -7.33 -0.55
C ILE A 41 8.55 -8.46 -1.59
N LEU A 42 9.66 -8.95 -2.15
CA LEU A 42 9.66 -10.02 -3.15
C LEU A 42 9.10 -11.35 -2.61
N ALA A 43 9.28 -11.64 -1.33
CA ALA A 43 8.72 -12.84 -0.71
C ALA A 43 7.18 -12.85 -0.71
N MET A 44 6.56 -11.69 -0.92
CA MET A 44 5.10 -11.52 -1.02
C MET A 44 4.61 -11.40 -2.46
N THR A 45 5.50 -11.47 -3.46
CA THR A 45 5.14 -11.50 -4.88
C THR A 45 5.20 -12.92 -5.46
N ASP A 46 4.92 -13.05 -6.75
CA ASP A 46 5.07 -14.26 -7.55
C ASP A 46 6.41 -14.32 -8.31
N PHE A 47 7.35 -13.43 -7.99
CA PHE A 47 8.67 -13.46 -8.60
C PHE A 47 9.50 -14.63 -8.08
N GLU A 48 10.04 -15.43 -9.00
CA GLU A 48 10.92 -16.54 -8.67
C GLU A 48 12.38 -16.12 -8.67
N TYR A 49 13.12 -16.51 -7.62
CA TYR A 49 14.55 -16.27 -7.57
C TYR A 49 15.29 -17.16 -8.58
N ARG A 50 16.19 -16.55 -9.36
CA ARG A 50 17.15 -17.23 -10.24
C ARG A 50 18.54 -16.64 -10.08
N SER A 51 19.55 -17.52 -10.01
CA SER A 51 20.95 -17.12 -10.08
C SER A 51 21.53 -17.46 -11.44
N ALA A 52 22.13 -16.49 -12.11
CA ALA A 52 22.76 -16.69 -13.41
C ALA A 52 23.99 -15.78 -13.55
N ALA A 53 25.16 -16.36 -13.87
CA ALA A 53 26.43 -15.62 -14.06
C ALA A 53 26.73 -14.60 -12.94
N ASN A 54 26.56 -15.01 -11.68
CA ASN A 54 26.71 -14.18 -10.46
C ASN A 54 25.69 -13.03 -10.30
N LEU A 55 24.65 -12.98 -11.13
CA LEU A 55 23.52 -12.07 -10.97
C LEU A 55 22.45 -12.69 -10.08
N HIS A 56 21.83 -11.87 -9.24
CA HIS A 56 20.65 -12.23 -8.46
C HIS A 56 19.41 -11.69 -9.18
N LEU A 57 18.75 -12.57 -9.93
CA LEU A 57 17.57 -12.23 -10.70
C LEU A 57 16.31 -12.71 -9.97
N TYR A 58 15.25 -11.96 -10.12
CA TYR A 58 13.90 -12.35 -9.76
C TYR A 58 13.09 -12.27 -11.03
N VAL A 59 12.41 -13.35 -11.41
CA VAL A 59 11.73 -13.44 -12.70
C VAL A 59 10.26 -13.77 -12.54
N ARG A 60 9.45 -13.21 -13.41
CA ARG A 60 8.02 -13.50 -13.53
C ARG A 60 7.66 -13.71 -15.00
N PRO A 61 7.05 -14.85 -15.38
CA PRO A 61 6.63 -15.09 -16.76
C PRO A 61 5.62 -14.06 -17.26
N MET A 62 5.77 -13.66 -18.52
CA MET A 62 4.80 -12.87 -19.28
C MET A 62 4.42 -13.62 -20.58
N GLU A 63 3.68 -12.97 -21.46
CA GLU A 63 3.29 -13.49 -22.77
C GLU A 63 4.50 -13.64 -23.72
N ASP A 64 4.37 -14.51 -24.72
CA ASP A 64 5.35 -14.74 -25.80
C ASP A 64 6.77 -15.13 -25.35
N GLY A 65 6.91 -15.75 -24.17
CA GLY A 65 8.20 -16.18 -23.62
C GLY A 65 9.08 -15.03 -23.11
N ILE A 66 8.53 -13.80 -23.07
CA ILE A 66 9.14 -12.67 -22.39
C ILE A 66 8.93 -12.84 -20.89
N MET A 67 9.90 -12.38 -20.10
CA MET A 67 9.85 -12.39 -18.64
C MET A 67 9.96 -10.95 -18.13
N GLU A 68 9.28 -10.67 -17.02
CA GLU A 68 9.61 -9.52 -16.19
C GLU A 68 10.74 -9.90 -15.24
N ILE A 69 11.89 -9.24 -15.38
CA ILE A 69 13.12 -9.62 -14.70
C ILE A 69 13.59 -8.43 -13.85
N LEU A 70 13.53 -8.58 -12.53
CA LEU A 70 14.19 -7.67 -11.60
C LEU A 70 15.63 -8.16 -11.36
N LEU A 71 16.60 -7.27 -11.54
CA LEU A 71 17.96 -7.49 -11.06
C LEU A 71 18.12 -6.89 -9.66
N LEU A 72 18.47 -7.73 -8.68
CA LEU A 72 18.67 -7.30 -7.28
C LEU A 72 20.04 -6.64 -7.08
N ASP A 73 20.22 -5.48 -7.70
CA ASP A 73 21.37 -4.61 -7.56
C ASP A 73 20.99 -3.29 -6.86
N ASN A 74 21.84 -2.26 -7.00
CA ASN A 74 21.64 -0.95 -6.39
C ASN A 74 20.71 -0.03 -7.20
N GLU A 75 20.53 -0.31 -8.49
CA GLU A 75 19.64 0.43 -9.37
C GLU A 75 18.24 -0.19 -9.44
N LEU A 76 18.10 -1.46 -9.04
CA LEU A 76 16.87 -2.24 -9.13
C LEU A 76 16.20 -2.15 -10.51
N PRO A 77 16.91 -2.39 -11.63
CA PRO A 77 16.29 -2.34 -12.92
C PRO A 77 15.32 -3.51 -13.10
N ILE A 78 14.15 -3.21 -13.65
CA ILE A 78 13.20 -4.21 -14.13
C ILE A 78 13.24 -4.20 -15.66
N TYR A 79 13.40 -5.39 -16.24
CA TYR A 79 13.48 -5.63 -17.68
C TYR A 79 12.27 -6.42 -18.17
N HIS A 80 11.86 -6.21 -19.42
CA HIS A 80 10.95 -7.10 -20.16
C HIS A 80 11.73 -7.75 -21.31
N THR A 81 12.33 -8.90 -21.04
CA THR A 81 13.13 -9.66 -22.02
C THR A 81 13.38 -11.09 -21.50
N THR A 82 14.31 -11.84 -22.10
CA THR A 82 14.73 -13.16 -21.61
C THR A 82 15.91 -13.07 -20.65
N VAL A 83 16.13 -14.11 -19.84
CA VAL A 83 17.26 -14.17 -18.90
C VAL A 83 18.59 -14.12 -19.67
N GLU A 84 18.66 -14.75 -20.83
CA GLU A 84 19.84 -14.76 -21.71
C GLU A 84 20.18 -13.36 -22.21
N ASP A 85 19.18 -12.53 -22.56
CA ASP A 85 19.42 -11.14 -22.97
C ASP A 85 19.94 -10.29 -21.80
N VAL A 86 19.41 -10.48 -20.59
CA VAL A 86 19.94 -9.80 -19.39
C VAL A 86 21.37 -10.23 -19.10
N MET A 87 21.67 -11.53 -19.20
CA MET A 87 23.02 -12.07 -19.01
C MET A 87 24.01 -11.49 -20.03
N LEU A 88 23.63 -11.48 -21.31
CA LEU A 88 24.44 -10.90 -22.39
C LEU A 88 24.83 -9.46 -22.05
N ARG A 89 23.90 -8.66 -21.52
CA ARG A 89 24.13 -7.22 -21.28
C ARG A 89 24.86 -6.92 -19.98
N LYS A 90 24.65 -7.72 -18.92
CA LYS A 90 25.19 -7.43 -17.57
C LYS A 90 26.39 -8.26 -17.18
N SER A 91 26.56 -9.44 -17.78
CA SER A 91 27.69 -10.33 -17.54
C SER A 91 28.12 -11.01 -18.85
N PRO A 92 28.50 -10.23 -19.89
CA PRO A 92 28.89 -10.80 -21.19
C PRO A 92 30.11 -11.70 -21.06
N HIS A 93 30.11 -12.82 -21.80
CA HIS A 93 31.32 -13.61 -21.97
C HIS A 93 32.24 -12.95 -22.99
N TRP A 94 33.54 -13.26 -22.93
CA TRP A 94 34.52 -12.68 -23.85
C TRP A 94 34.14 -12.91 -25.34
N GLN A 95 33.50 -14.04 -25.66
CA GLN A 95 33.01 -14.37 -27.00
C GLN A 95 31.89 -13.44 -27.48
N ASP A 96 31.02 -12.98 -26.57
CA ASP A 96 29.89 -12.11 -26.91
C ASP A 96 30.37 -10.75 -27.42
N VAL A 97 31.55 -10.31 -26.97
CA VAL A 97 32.12 -9.00 -27.28
C VAL A 97 32.74 -8.94 -28.69
N PHE A 98 32.86 -10.06 -29.43
CA PHE A 98 33.36 -10.03 -30.82
C PHE A 98 32.30 -9.62 -31.84
N SER A 99 31.01 -9.68 -31.49
CA SER A 99 29.92 -9.28 -32.38
C SER A 99 29.57 -7.81 -32.16
N ILE A 100 29.76 -6.97 -33.18
CA ILE A 100 29.38 -5.53 -33.15
C ILE A 100 27.90 -5.36 -32.73
N ARG A 101 27.04 -6.29 -33.17
CA ARG A 101 25.61 -6.30 -32.79
C ARG A 101 25.42 -6.51 -31.29
N ASN A 102 26.17 -7.43 -30.69
CA ASN A 102 26.12 -7.71 -29.25
C ASN A 102 26.71 -6.56 -28.44
N ILE A 103 27.84 -5.97 -28.88
CA ILE A 103 28.42 -4.78 -28.25
C ILE A 103 27.37 -3.67 -28.14
N LYS A 104 26.63 -3.40 -29.22
CA LYS A 104 25.58 -2.38 -29.21
C LYS A 104 24.49 -2.68 -28.16
N ARG A 105 24.07 -3.94 -28.01
CA ARG A 105 23.09 -4.36 -26.98
C ARG A 105 23.63 -4.24 -25.56
N ILE A 106 24.90 -4.59 -25.35
CA ILE A 106 25.59 -4.47 -24.05
C ILE A 106 25.67 -3.01 -23.62
N MET A 107 25.99 -2.11 -24.57
CA MET A 107 26.15 -0.68 -24.30
C MET A 107 24.84 0.06 -24.07
N TYR A 108 23.74 -0.38 -24.68
CA TYR A 108 22.45 0.31 -24.63
C TYR A 108 21.36 -0.66 -24.20
N ASP A 109 20.81 -0.48 -23.00
CA ASP A 109 19.75 -1.33 -22.41
C ASP A 109 18.41 -0.61 -22.24
N GLN A 110 18.29 0.60 -22.78
CA GLN A 110 17.06 1.41 -22.68
C GLN A 110 15.88 0.78 -23.43
N ASP A 111 16.15 -0.08 -24.41
CA ASP A 111 15.15 -0.79 -25.20
C ASP A 111 14.39 -1.87 -24.40
N ILE A 112 15.00 -2.39 -23.33
CA ILE A 112 14.46 -3.49 -22.53
C ILE A 112 14.13 -3.10 -21.10
N ILE A 113 14.59 -1.94 -20.62
CA ILE A 113 14.33 -1.47 -19.26
C ILE A 113 12.98 -0.81 -19.16
N VAL A 114 12.22 -1.24 -18.16
CA VAL A 114 10.88 -0.73 -17.90
C VAL A 114 10.86 0.25 -16.74
N SER A 115 11.61 -0.05 -15.67
CA SER A 115 11.71 0.84 -14.51
C SER A 115 13.04 0.67 -13.78
N ARG A 116 13.38 1.66 -12.95
CA ARG A 116 14.54 1.63 -12.04
C ARG A 116 14.18 2.27 -10.70
N GLY A 117 14.91 1.91 -9.65
CA GLY A 117 14.87 2.56 -8.33
C GLY A 117 13.48 2.60 -7.72
N LYS A 118 13.00 3.80 -7.37
CA LYS A 118 11.69 4.02 -6.71
C LYS A 118 10.53 3.46 -7.54
N GLU A 119 10.58 3.56 -8.87
CA GLU A 119 9.52 3.05 -9.73
C GLU A 119 9.47 1.52 -9.74
N SER A 120 10.64 0.86 -9.71
CA SER A 120 10.69 -0.59 -9.56
C SER A 120 10.12 -1.05 -8.22
N LEU A 121 10.41 -0.34 -7.13
CA LEU A 121 9.85 -0.65 -5.81
C LEU A 121 8.32 -0.51 -5.77
N LYS A 122 7.77 0.56 -6.35
CA LYS A 122 6.31 0.75 -6.47
C LYS A 122 5.67 -0.38 -7.28
N ARG A 123 6.34 -0.83 -8.34
CA ARG A 123 5.86 -1.93 -9.20
C ARG A 123 5.85 -3.28 -8.47
N LEU A 124 6.91 -3.57 -7.70
CA LEU A 124 6.96 -4.77 -6.84
C LEU A 124 5.90 -4.73 -5.75
N HIS A 125 5.72 -3.57 -5.12
CA HIS A 125 4.66 -3.36 -4.13
C HIS A 125 3.28 -3.58 -4.73
N ALA A 126 2.98 -3.00 -5.91
CA ALA A 126 1.72 -3.24 -6.60
C ALA A 126 1.49 -4.73 -6.89
N ALA A 127 2.52 -5.43 -7.40
CA ALA A 127 2.44 -6.88 -7.63
C ALA A 127 2.21 -7.69 -6.35
N ALA A 128 2.74 -7.25 -5.21
CA ALA A 128 2.47 -7.89 -3.92
C ALA A 128 1.04 -7.64 -3.43
N ILE A 129 0.53 -6.41 -3.60
CA ILE A 129 -0.84 -6.01 -3.23
C ILE A 129 -1.88 -6.77 -4.05
N GLU A 130 -1.64 -6.97 -5.36
CA GLU A 130 -2.53 -7.74 -6.26
C GLU A 130 -2.77 -9.18 -5.81
N ARG A 131 -1.91 -9.73 -4.95
CA ARG A 131 -2.02 -11.09 -4.41
C ARG A 131 -2.83 -11.17 -3.12
N LEU A 132 -3.12 -10.02 -2.49
CA LEU A 132 -3.90 -9.96 -1.26
C LEU A 132 -5.38 -9.92 -1.58
N ASP A 133 -6.18 -10.69 -0.85
CA ASP A 133 -7.63 -10.57 -0.89
C ASP A 133 -8.08 -9.52 0.13
N LEU A 134 -8.28 -8.30 -0.36
CA LEU A 134 -8.71 -7.15 0.44
C LEU A 134 -10.22 -6.89 0.37
N ALA A 135 -10.98 -7.80 -0.25
CA ALA A 135 -12.43 -7.75 -0.20
C ALA A 135 -12.90 -8.08 1.22
N TYR A 136 -13.93 -7.39 1.68
CA TYR A 136 -14.49 -7.60 3.02
C TYR A 136 -16.01 -7.49 3.02
N THR A 137 -16.60 -8.13 4.02
CA THR A 137 -18.02 -8.12 4.34
C THR A 137 -18.25 -7.47 5.70
N ARG A 138 -19.52 -7.27 6.09
CA ARG A 138 -19.85 -6.83 7.45
C ARG A 138 -19.34 -7.83 8.49
N ALA A 139 -19.46 -9.13 8.26
CA ALA A 139 -18.98 -10.14 9.20
C ALA A 139 -17.47 -10.00 9.47
N ASP A 140 -16.68 -9.66 8.45
CA ASP A 140 -15.24 -9.43 8.62
C ASP A 140 -14.95 -8.21 9.50
N LEU A 141 -15.71 -7.12 9.34
CA LEU A 141 -15.57 -5.91 10.16
C LEU A 141 -16.05 -6.14 11.61
N ASP A 142 -17.11 -6.92 11.80
CA ASP A 142 -17.59 -7.29 13.13
C ASP A 142 -16.53 -8.12 13.88
N LEU A 143 -15.80 -9.00 13.19
CA LEU A 143 -14.66 -9.72 13.77
C LEU A 143 -13.54 -8.78 14.21
N LEU A 144 -13.22 -7.74 13.43
CA LEU A 144 -12.22 -6.73 13.82
C LEU A 144 -12.66 -5.93 15.05
N ALA A 145 -13.95 -5.58 15.13
CA ALA A 145 -14.53 -4.91 16.29
C ALA A 145 -14.54 -5.82 17.54
N GLU A 146 -14.82 -7.12 17.38
CA GLU A 146 -14.76 -8.09 18.48
C GLU A 146 -13.35 -8.18 19.09
N GLU A 147 -12.32 -8.14 18.25
CA GLU A 147 -10.94 -8.12 18.73
C GLU A 147 -10.62 -6.86 19.54
N ALA A 148 -11.19 -5.71 19.16
CA ALA A 148 -11.06 -4.49 19.94
C ALA A 148 -11.74 -4.64 21.31
N ARG A 149 -12.94 -5.25 21.35
CA ARG A 149 -13.66 -5.55 22.60
C ARG A 149 -12.82 -6.41 23.53
N MET A 150 -12.27 -7.51 23.02
CA MET A 150 -11.35 -8.36 23.77
C MET A 150 -10.11 -7.58 24.25
N GLY A 151 -9.63 -6.61 23.46
CA GLY A 151 -8.54 -5.72 23.83
C GLY A 151 -8.90 -4.86 25.05
N PHE A 152 -10.09 -4.26 25.08
CA PHE A 152 -10.58 -3.51 26.24
C PHE A 152 -10.78 -4.40 27.47
N GLU A 153 -11.41 -5.56 27.32
CA GLU A 153 -11.65 -6.50 28.42
C GLU A 153 -10.35 -6.98 29.07
N LYS A 154 -9.29 -7.15 28.27
CA LYS A 154 -7.96 -7.57 28.74
C LYS A 154 -7.08 -6.41 29.19
N GLY A 155 -7.49 -5.15 28.97
CA GLY A 155 -6.64 -3.98 29.18
C GLY A 155 -5.37 -3.99 28.29
N SER A 156 -5.49 -4.52 27.07
CA SER A 156 -4.37 -4.67 26.13
C SER A 156 -4.31 -3.51 25.13
N LEU A 157 -3.44 -2.54 25.40
CA LEU A 157 -3.16 -1.43 24.47
C LEU A 157 -2.76 -1.95 23.07
N ALA A 158 -1.91 -2.97 23.03
CA ALA A 158 -1.42 -3.52 21.77
C ALA A 158 -2.57 -4.09 20.91
N GLN A 159 -3.56 -4.72 21.53
CA GLN A 159 -4.71 -5.27 20.83
C GLN A 159 -5.68 -4.18 20.37
N ILE A 160 -5.95 -3.19 21.22
CA ILE A 160 -6.77 -2.00 20.86
C ILE A 160 -6.12 -1.25 19.69
N ARG A 161 -4.80 -1.04 19.76
CA ARG A 161 -4.01 -0.40 18.72
C ARG A 161 -4.06 -1.18 17.40
N GLU A 162 -3.86 -2.49 17.45
CA GLU A 162 -3.93 -3.33 16.24
C GLU A 162 -5.30 -3.19 15.56
N SER A 163 -6.39 -3.27 16.31
CA SER A 163 -7.73 -3.08 15.74
C SER A 163 -7.92 -1.68 15.16
N LEU A 164 -7.44 -0.63 15.82
CA LEU A 164 -7.47 0.75 15.29
C LEU A 164 -6.68 0.87 13.99
N ASP A 165 -5.44 0.37 13.94
CA ASP A 165 -4.58 0.42 12.75
C ASP A 165 -5.26 -0.23 11.54
N LEU A 166 -5.99 -1.33 11.75
CA LEU A 166 -6.75 -2.01 10.70
C LEU A 166 -7.91 -1.15 10.19
N PHE A 167 -8.72 -0.56 11.07
CA PHE A 167 -9.78 0.36 10.64
C PHE A 167 -9.22 1.62 9.98
N PHE A 168 -8.11 2.14 10.48
CA PHE A 168 -7.48 3.32 9.93
C PHE A 168 -6.98 3.10 8.51
N GLU A 169 -6.43 1.91 8.23
CA GLU A 169 -6.05 1.53 6.88
C GLU A 169 -7.26 1.52 5.93
N LEU A 170 -8.38 0.89 6.32
CA LEU A 170 -9.60 0.82 5.49
C LEU A 170 -10.21 2.19 5.21
N LEU A 171 -10.15 3.07 6.20
CA LEU A 171 -10.78 4.39 6.14
C LEU A 171 -9.83 5.48 5.63
N GLY A 172 -8.54 5.19 5.50
CA GLY A 172 -7.51 6.18 5.21
C GLY A 172 -7.38 7.24 6.31
N ILE A 173 -7.61 6.83 7.56
CA ILE A 173 -7.41 7.69 8.74
C ILE A 173 -5.91 7.75 9.03
N GLN A 174 -5.41 8.94 9.32
CA GLN A 174 -3.98 9.20 9.49
C GLN A 174 -3.71 9.92 10.82
N PRO A 175 -2.50 9.80 11.38
CA PRO A 175 -2.10 10.59 12.54
C PRO A 175 -2.20 12.09 12.25
N VAL A 176 -2.69 12.84 13.23
CA VAL A 176 -2.88 14.28 13.16
C VAL A 176 -1.93 14.94 14.15
N TYR A 177 -1.05 15.81 13.65
CA TYR A 177 -0.04 16.49 14.45
C TYR A 177 -0.39 17.98 14.56
N PHE A 178 -1.04 18.37 15.65
CA PHE A 178 -1.33 19.77 15.98
C PHE A 178 -0.75 20.12 17.35
N GLY A 179 0.46 20.68 17.38
CA GLY A 179 1.07 21.21 18.60
C GLY A 179 1.48 20.15 19.62
N LEU A 180 1.69 20.58 20.87
CA LEU A 180 2.00 19.68 22.00
C LEU A 180 0.72 18.98 22.47
N LEU A 181 0.67 17.66 22.28
CA LEU A 181 -0.35 16.80 22.88
C LEU A 181 0.04 16.42 24.32
N GLU A 182 -0.95 16.08 25.14
CA GLU A 182 -0.70 15.45 26.44
C GLU A 182 0.05 14.13 26.24
N GLN A 183 0.92 13.77 27.20
CA GLN A 183 1.71 12.55 27.09
C GLN A 183 0.82 11.31 26.99
N GLY A 184 1.08 10.43 26.00
CA GLY A 184 0.31 9.22 25.79
C GLY A 184 -1.06 9.44 25.14
N MET A 185 -1.34 10.64 24.63
CA MET A 185 -2.51 10.90 23.81
C MET A 185 -2.11 11.00 22.34
N GLU A 186 -2.81 10.24 21.50
CA GLU A 186 -2.65 10.27 20.05
C GLU A 186 -3.96 10.59 19.37
N ILE A 187 -3.88 11.36 18.29
CA ILE A 187 -5.04 11.86 17.56
C ILE A 187 -4.90 11.49 16.11
N PHE A 188 -6.01 11.04 15.54
CA PHE A 188 -6.11 10.58 14.18
C PHE A 188 -7.33 11.22 13.51
N GLY A 189 -7.27 11.35 12.19
CA GLY A 189 -8.38 11.88 11.42
C GLY A 189 -8.22 11.53 9.95
N ARG A 190 -9.33 11.50 9.23
CA ARG A 190 -9.33 11.26 7.79
C ARG A 190 -9.11 12.59 7.05
N PRO A 191 -8.07 12.74 6.22
CA PRO A 191 -7.87 14.00 5.50
C PRO A 191 -9.00 14.25 4.50
N VAL A 192 -9.56 15.47 4.52
CA VAL A 192 -10.57 15.93 3.57
C VAL A 192 -9.87 16.55 2.38
N THR A 193 -10.03 15.95 1.21
CA THR A 193 -9.49 16.50 -0.05
C THR A 193 -10.45 17.57 -0.61
N GLY A 194 -10.30 18.81 -0.13
CA GLY A 194 -10.95 20.00 -0.71
C GLY A 194 -10.02 20.75 -1.68
N ARG A 195 -10.58 21.46 -2.66
CA ARG A 195 -9.83 22.32 -3.64
C ARG A 195 -9.11 23.54 -3.02
N GLY A 196 -8.92 23.59 -1.70
CA GLY A 196 -8.33 24.71 -0.96
C GLY A 196 -7.10 24.31 -0.15
N SER A 197 -6.33 25.30 0.31
CA SER A 197 -5.08 25.15 1.06
C SER A 197 -5.25 24.75 2.54
N SER A 198 -6.47 24.51 3.01
CA SER A 198 -6.75 24.23 4.42
C SER A 198 -6.81 22.71 4.69
N LEU A 199 -5.78 22.18 5.33
CA LEU A 199 -5.74 20.81 5.84
C LEU A 199 -6.89 20.57 6.83
N SER A 200 -7.96 19.92 6.39
CA SER A 200 -9.10 19.58 7.23
C SER A 200 -9.19 18.08 7.40
N PHE A 201 -9.67 17.64 8.56
CA PHE A 201 -9.80 16.23 8.92
C PHE A 201 -11.24 15.92 9.31
N GLU A 202 -11.73 14.79 8.83
CA GLU A 202 -13.01 14.22 9.21
C GLU A 202 -12.83 13.18 10.30
N HIS A 203 -13.76 13.20 11.25
CA HIS A 203 -13.89 12.24 12.35
C HIS A 203 -12.57 12.06 13.13
N LEU A 204 -12.43 12.81 14.20
CA LEU A 204 -11.23 12.73 15.03
C LEU A 204 -11.34 11.55 15.97
N VAL A 205 -10.37 10.64 15.91
CA VAL A 205 -10.21 9.53 16.84
C VAL A 205 -9.09 9.86 17.81
N ILE A 206 -9.35 9.74 19.10
CA ILE A 206 -8.40 9.99 20.17
C ILE A 206 -8.16 8.68 20.88
N LEU A 207 -6.90 8.28 20.96
CA LEU A 207 -6.46 7.17 21.79
C LEU A 207 -5.65 7.75 22.96
N ASN A 208 -6.09 7.45 24.18
CA ASN A 208 -5.32 7.69 25.38
C ASN A 208 -4.71 6.38 25.85
N GLU A 209 -3.40 6.24 25.68
CA GLU A 209 -2.64 5.05 26.05
C GLU A 209 -2.57 4.82 27.57
N GLN A 210 -2.71 5.87 28.37
CA GLN A 210 -2.64 5.76 29.83
C GLN A 210 -3.92 5.20 30.42
N THR A 211 -5.06 5.64 29.89
CA THR A 211 -6.40 5.20 30.35
C THR A 211 -6.98 4.07 29.50
N LEU A 212 -6.29 3.70 28.41
CA LEU A 212 -6.76 2.75 27.40
C LEU A 212 -8.14 3.15 26.84
N SER A 213 -8.42 4.44 26.75
CA SER A 213 -9.68 4.93 26.20
C SER A 213 -9.53 5.30 24.73
N VAL A 214 -10.56 4.94 23.96
CA VAL A 214 -10.73 5.36 22.57
C VAL A 214 -11.97 6.22 22.51
N GLU A 215 -11.83 7.42 21.97
CA GLU A 215 -12.91 8.40 21.87
C GLU A 215 -12.99 8.94 20.46
N LEU A 216 -14.19 9.31 20.02
CA LEU A 216 -14.38 9.86 18.69
C LEU A 216 -15.21 11.13 18.73
N LYS A 217 -14.76 12.15 18.00
CA LYS A 217 -15.51 13.36 17.71
C LYS A 217 -15.88 13.40 16.23
N ARG A 218 -17.18 13.41 15.93
CA ARG A 218 -17.71 13.47 14.57
C ARG A 218 -17.65 14.90 14.04
N GLY A 219 -17.48 15.03 12.72
CA GLY A 219 -17.47 16.30 12.02
C GLY A 219 -16.18 16.54 11.23
N VAL A 220 -16.10 17.73 10.64
CA VAL A 220 -14.94 18.21 9.88
C VAL A 220 -14.21 19.25 10.72
N PHE A 221 -12.89 19.10 10.83
CA PHE A 221 -12.03 19.91 11.67
C PHE A 221 -10.90 20.52 10.83
N SER A 222 -10.90 21.84 10.72
CA SER A 222 -9.71 22.62 10.34
C SER A 222 -8.71 22.67 11.50
N PRO A 223 -7.45 23.11 11.30
CA PRO A 223 -6.48 23.23 12.38
C PRO A 223 -6.96 24.16 13.51
N GLU A 224 -7.65 25.25 13.16
CA GLU A 224 -8.20 26.24 14.10
C GLU A 224 -9.34 25.63 14.93
N THR A 225 -10.35 25.05 14.25
CA THR A 225 -11.49 24.43 14.94
C THR A 225 -11.08 23.22 15.78
N PHE A 226 -10.04 22.49 15.33
CA PHE A 226 -9.41 21.44 16.12
C PHE A 226 -8.80 22.01 17.42
N GLN A 227 -7.97 23.06 17.32
CA GLN A 227 -7.31 23.64 18.50
C GLN A 227 -8.32 24.16 19.52
N ASP A 228 -9.36 24.86 19.05
CA ASP A 228 -10.44 25.37 19.91
C ASP A 228 -11.20 24.25 20.61
N TRP A 229 -11.56 23.20 19.87
CA TRP A 229 -12.27 22.06 20.43
C TRP A 229 -11.38 21.29 21.41
N PHE A 230 -10.12 21.05 21.05
CA PHE A 230 -9.17 20.30 21.87
C PHE A 230 -8.84 21.03 23.18
N ALA A 231 -8.69 22.35 23.15
CA ALA A 231 -8.50 23.16 24.35
C ALA A 231 -9.68 23.00 25.34
N ARG A 232 -10.91 22.97 24.83
CA ARG A 232 -12.11 22.73 25.64
C ARG A 232 -12.21 21.28 26.11
N TYR A 233 -11.79 20.33 25.29
CA TYR A 233 -11.73 18.90 25.63
C TYR A 233 -10.75 18.64 26.78
N ALA A 234 -9.54 19.18 26.71
CA ALA A 234 -8.54 19.11 27.79
C ALA A 234 -9.03 19.74 29.10
N GLN A 235 -9.82 20.81 29.01
CA GLN A 235 -10.48 21.43 30.17
C GLN A 235 -11.75 20.69 30.65
N LYS A 236 -12.09 19.54 30.06
CA LYS A 236 -13.31 18.76 30.33
C LYS A 236 -14.62 19.52 30.08
N GLN A 237 -14.56 20.56 29.24
CA GLN A 237 -15.71 21.38 28.84
C GLN A 237 -16.34 20.93 27.51
N ALA A 238 -15.62 20.12 26.73
CA ALA A 238 -16.13 19.44 25.55
C ALA A 238 -16.14 17.92 25.80
N ARG A 239 -17.09 17.22 25.19
CA ARG A 239 -17.21 15.76 25.26
C ARG A 239 -17.04 15.14 23.87
N PRO A 240 -16.49 13.92 23.78
CA PRO A 240 -16.54 13.15 22.55
C PRO A 240 -17.99 12.77 22.23
N ASP A 241 -18.25 12.44 20.97
CA ASP A 241 -19.57 11.99 20.54
C ASP A 241 -19.76 10.49 20.78
N LEU A 242 -18.67 9.71 20.72
CA LEU A 242 -18.66 8.26 20.96
C LEU A 242 -17.46 7.87 21.84
N SER A 243 -17.56 6.75 22.53
CA SER A 243 -16.46 6.23 23.35
C SER A 243 -16.41 4.70 23.39
N GLY A 244 -15.21 4.15 23.58
CA GLY A 244 -14.97 2.71 23.68
C GLY A 244 -15.43 1.96 22.43
N MET A 245 -16.29 0.95 22.61
CA MET A 245 -16.77 0.10 21.51
C MET A 245 -17.65 0.84 20.49
N GLU A 246 -18.36 1.88 20.89
CA GLU A 246 -19.18 2.69 19.98
C GLU A 246 -18.33 3.31 18.86
N VAL A 247 -17.04 3.55 19.13
CA VAL A 247 -16.09 4.04 18.11
C VAL A 247 -15.87 2.97 17.04
N PHE A 248 -15.63 1.71 17.42
CA PHE A 248 -15.37 0.62 16.48
C PHE A 248 -16.62 0.27 15.66
N GLU A 249 -17.79 0.29 16.27
CA GLU A 249 -19.07 0.12 15.56
C GLU A 249 -19.25 1.21 14.50
N PHE A 250 -18.98 2.47 14.86
CA PHE A 250 -19.02 3.58 13.92
C PHE A 250 -17.99 3.44 12.78
N LEU A 251 -16.77 3.00 13.08
CA LEU A 251 -15.73 2.79 12.05
C LEU A 251 -16.11 1.64 11.10
N ALA A 252 -16.76 0.58 11.60
CA ALA A 252 -17.27 -0.51 10.78
C ALA A 252 -18.42 -0.05 9.86
N ASP A 253 -19.36 0.73 10.38
CA ASP A 253 -20.44 1.33 9.59
C ASP A 253 -19.86 2.25 8.49
N LEU A 254 -18.90 3.10 8.85
CA LEU A 254 -18.24 4.01 7.91
C LEU A 254 -17.46 3.26 6.82
N ALA A 255 -16.89 2.10 7.14
CA ALA A 255 -16.20 1.26 6.16
C ALA A 255 -17.19 0.65 5.15
N LEU A 256 -18.36 0.20 5.60
CA LEU A 256 -19.41 -0.33 4.71
C LEU A 256 -20.03 0.70 3.78
N GLU A 257 -20.21 1.94 4.25
CA GLU A 257 -20.75 3.03 3.43
C GLU A 257 -19.81 3.39 2.26
N ARG A 258 -18.53 3.00 2.37
CA ARG A 258 -17.55 3.21 1.32
C ARG A 258 -17.72 2.15 0.24
N VAL A 259 -17.86 2.58 -1.02
CA VAL A 259 -17.64 1.68 -2.16
C VAL A 259 -16.22 1.11 -2.00
N PRO A 260 -16.03 -0.22 -1.94
CA PRO A 260 -14.72 -0.77 -1.67
C PRO A 260 -13.73 -0.30 -2.74
N HIS A 261 -12.62 0.31 -2.34
CA HIS A 261 -11.55 0.69 -3.27
C HIS A 261 -10.95 -0.54 -3.99
N TYR A 262 -11.25 -1.73 -3.48
CA TYR A 262 -10.76 -3.04 -3.92
C TYR A 262 -11.91 -3.97 -4.37
N ALA A 263 -13.10 -3.45 -4.66
CA ALA A 263 -14.19 -4.28 -5.18
C ALA A 263 -13.75 -4.89 -6.52
N LYS A 264 -13.59 -6.21 -6.56
CA LYS A 264 -13.46 -6.95 -7.82
C LYS A 264 -14.73 -6.69 -8.62
N PRO A 265 -14.65 -6.25 -9.89
CA PRO A 265 -15.85 -6.08 -10.69
C PRO A 265 -16.62 -7.40 -10.74
N PRO A 266 -17.97 -7.36 -10.70
CA PRO A 266 -18.78 -8.56 -10.77
C PRO A 266 -18.44 -9.33 -12.04
N ALA A 267 -18.27 -10.66 -11.91
CA ALA A 267 -17.83 -11.55 -12.97
C ALA A 267 -18.77 -11.59 -14.19
N ASP A 268 -19.97 -11.01 -14.10
CA ASP A 268 -21.00 -11.06 -15.15
C ASP A 268 -21.03 -9.85 -16.09
N ALA A 269 -20.07 -8.93 -16.01
CA ALA A 269 -20.07 -7.74 -16.89
C ALA A 269 -19.43 -7.97 -18.29
N SER A 270 -19.09 -9.21 -18.65
CA SER A 270 -18.48 -9.57 -19.94
C SER A 270 -19.42 -10.25 -20.95
N GLU A 271 -20.72 -10.31 -20.71
CA GLU A 271 -21.71 -10.79 -21.69
C GLU A 271 -22.76 -9.72 -22.01
N SER A 272 -22.36 -8.57 -22.57
CA SER A 272 -23.31 -7.59 -23.15
C SER A 272 -22.68 -6.67 -24.20
N ARG A 273 -21.74 -7.17 -25.01
CA ARG A 273 -21.21 -6.43 -26.19
C ARG A 273 -20.96 -7.29 -27.44
N GLU A 274 -21.71 -8.37 -27.62
CA GLU A 274 -21.87 -8.99 -28.93
C GLU A 274 -23.34 -8.96 -29.33
N GLY A 275 -23.68 -8.09 -30.27
CA GLY A 275 -25.03 -8.02 -30.83
C GLY A 275 -25.48 -6.60 -31.06
N LEU A 276 -24.87 -5.92 -32.05
CA LEU A 276 -25.49 -4.85 -32.86
C LEU A 276 -24.44 -4.27 -33.82
N HIS A 277 -24.06 -5.02 -34.85
CA HIS A 277 -23.59 -4.47 -36.14
C HIS A 277 -23.63 -5.58 -37.20
N SER A 278 -24.85 -5.94 -37.62
CA SER A 278 -25.08 -6.61 -38.90
C SER A 278 -26.47 -6.24 -39.37
N THR A 279 -26.52 -5.26 -40.26
CA THR A 279 -27.48 -5.06 -41.36
C THR A 279 -27.44 -3.59 -41.73
N LEU A 280 -26.78 -3.24 -42.82
CA LEU A 280 -27.12 -2.10 -43.69
C LEU A 280 -26.20 -2.17 -44.91
N ASN A 281 -26.59 -3.02 -45.85
CA ASN A 281 -26.23 -2.91 -47.26
C ASN A 281 -27.34 -3.60 -48.05
N GLU A 282 -28.27 -2.82 -48.59
CA GLU A 282 -28.86 -3.01 -49.92
C GLU A 282 -29.94 -1.94 -50.21
N SER A 283 -29.82 -1.31 -51.39
CA SER A 283 -30.84 -0.54 -52.15
C SER A 283 -31.20 0.85 -51.58
N VAL A 284 -31.05 1.99 -52.27
CA VAL A 284 -31.14 2.37 -53.70
C VAL A 284 -30.23 3.58 -53.95
#